data_AF-A0A934FKG1-F1
#
_entry.id   AF-A0A934FKG1-F1
#
_cell.length_a   1.000
_cell.length_b   1.000
_cell.length_c   1.000
_cell.angle_alpha   90.00
_cell.angle_beta   90.00
_cell.angle_gamma   90.00
#
_symmetry.space_group_name_H-M   'P 1'
#
loop_
_entity.id
_entity.type
_entity.pdbx_description
1 polymer ?
#
loop_
_entity_poly.entity_id
_entity_poly.type
_entity_poly.pdbx_seq_one_letter_code
_entity_poly.pdbx_strand_id
1 'polypeptide(L)'
;MLVSDLLLSAVVGRAAEHSALWGERGEKWKSQSRLPDFSFAGYHRGEQPLPKVPPGVSVKTFGAKGDGVADDTPAFLAAIAKTERGAIEVPPGRYRILGLLEITRPGVVLRGAGPDRTVLVFPTPLNDIKPNWGATTTGQRTSNYSWSGGFVVVRGKFGSQVLADISGTVSRGESTMPVESAAKLRVGQEVEVYQSDLPDNSLAVHLYSGDAGPVENLLGRARTSLVGRIIRLEGNRVTLDRALRTDLRPEWKPRLRSFEPTVTESGVESIGFEFPVTPYKGHFTELGFNPLALSSVAHCWVRNIRVLNADSGPYVSGTFNTVDGVVLESERSVDKQKCTGHHGISVGGSDNLVLNFDARTRFIHDITLSGFCSGNVIAHSRGMDLSLDHHRYAPHENLFTDLDAGIGARLWKCGGGAALGKHCGTRGTFWSIRAATPLSYPPAAFGPPTMNLVGLETKQATETSPDGKWFEAIKPTELQPQNLHEAQLRRRTGALR
;
A
#
# COMPACT_ATOMS: atom_id res chain seq x y z
N MET A 1 16.47 -30.88 -60.05
CA MET A 1 16.22 -31.09 -58.61
C MET A 1 16.95 -29.98 -57.87
N LEU A 2 16.24 -28.88 -57.56
CA LEU A 2 16.81 -27.74 -56.82
C LEU A 2 16.54 -27.98 -55.34
N VAL A 3 17.62 -28.05 -54.57
CA VAL A 3 17.61 -28.14 -53.11
C VAL A 3 17.30 -26.75 -52.57
N SER A 4 16.23 -26.65 -51.77
CA SER A 4 15.85 -25.40 -51.10
C SER A 4 16.46 -25.41 -49.70
N ASP A 5 17.43 -24.53 -49.47
CA ASP A 5 17.99 -24.26 -48.15
C ASP A 5 16.98 -23.46 -47.31
N LEU A 6 16.44 -24.10 -46.29
CA LEU A 6 15.61 -23.46 -45.28
C LEU A 6 16.53 -22.85 -44.21
N LEU A 7 16.79 -21.55 -44.31
CA LEU A 7 17.45 -20.76 -43.27
C LEU A 7 16.54 -20.69 -42.03
N LEU A 8 16.83 -21.52 -41.02
CA LEU A 8 16.32 -21.33 -39.66
C LEU A 8 16.98 -20.07 -39.08
N SER A 9 16.24 -18.96 -39.05
CA SER A 9 16.60 -17.80 -38.25
C SER A 9 16.43 -18.17 -36.78
N ALA A 10 17.54 -18.46 -36.09
CA ALA A 10 17.55 -18.57 -34.64
C ALA A 10 17.22 -17.20 -34.06
N VAL A 11 16.04 -17.08 -33.43
CA VAL A 11 15.74 -15.95 -32.55
C VAL A 11 16.69 -16.07 -31.37
N VAL A 12 17.82 -15.35 -31.44
CA VAL A 12 18.71 -15.17 -30.28
C VAL A 12 17.92 -14.35 -29.27
N GLY A 13 17.28 -15.03 -28.31
CA GLY A 13 16.72 -14.37 -27.14
C GLY A 13 17.83 -13.58 -26.45
N ARG A 14 17.67 -12.27 -26.30
CA ARG A 14 18.59 -11.46 -25.50
C ARG A 14 18.69 -12.04 -24.09
N ALA A 15 19.91 -12.11 -23.56
CA ALA A 15 20.15 -12.62 -22.21
C ALA A 15 19.43 -11.75 -21.17
N ALA A 16 18.92 -12.38 -20.12
CA ALA A 16 18.37 -11.69 -18.96
C ALA A 16 19.42 -10.76 -18.33
N GLU A 17 19.03 -9.52 -18.05
CA GLU A 17 19.87 -8.53 -17.40
C GLU A 17 19.51 -8.43 -15.92
N HIS A 18 20.52 -8.21 -15.07
CA HIS A 18 20.36 -8.16 -13.62
C HIS A 18 20.86 -6.82 -13.10
N SER A 19 20.12 -6.26 -12.14
CA SER A 19 20.50 -4.98 -11.53
C SER A 19 21.73 -5.13 -10.64
N ALA A 20 22.57 -4.09 -10.62
CA ALA A 20 23.71 -4.01 -9.71
C ALA A 20 23.32 -3.90 -8.22
N LEU A 21 22.05 -3.62 -7.90
CA LEU A 21 21.55 -3.57 -6.51
C LEU A 21 21.12 -4.94 -5.96
N TRP A 22 20.69 -5.86 -6.84
CA TRP A 22 20.15 -7.16 -6.44
C TRP A 22 21.00 -8.32 -6.93
N GLY A 23 21.38 -8.32 -8.22
CA GLY A 23 21.98 -9.47 -8.88
C GLY A 23 20.95 -10.53 -9.26
N GLU A 24 21.36 -11.79 -9.37
CA GLU A 24 20.48 -12.90 -9.76
C GLU A 24 19.64 -13.39 -8.59
N ARG A 25 20.28 -13.58 -7.43
CA ARG A 25 19.68 -14.21 -6.23
C ARG A 25 19.78 -13.32 -5.00
N GLY A 26 19.99 -12.01 -5.19
CA GLY A 26 20.20 -11.06 -4.11
C GLY A 26 21.63 -11.04 -3.57
N GLU A 27 22.60 -11.60 -4.29
CA GLU A 27 24.01 -11.66 -3.86
C GLU A 27 24.69 -10.29 -3.81
N LYS A 28 24.13 -9.27 -4.49
CA LYS A 28 24.60 -7.88 -4.42
C LYS A 28 23.95 -7.09 -3.28
N TRP A 29 22.88 -7.63 -2.71
CA TRP A 29 22.11 -6.97 -1.67
C TRP A 29 22.70 -7.21 -0.28
N LYS A 30 22.67 -6.16 0.55
CA LYS A 30 22.95 -6.19 1.99
C LYS A 30 22.03 -5.21 2.71
N SER A 31 21.79 -5.41 4.01
CA SER A 31 20.88 -4.57 4.79
C SER A 31 21.29 -3.10 4.86
N GLN A 32 22.60 -2.79 4.76
CA GLN A 32 23.11 -1.42 4.72
C GLN A 32 23.03 -0.78 3.32
N SER A 33 22.69 -1.55 2.28
CA SER A 33 22.61 -1.05 0.91
C SER A 33 21.48 -0.02 0.74
N ARG A 34 21.48 0.66 -0.41
CA ARG A 34 20.42 1.61 -0.76
C ARG A 34 19.12 0.95 -1.17
N LEU A 35 19.12 -0.36 -1.47
CA LEU A 35 17.91 -1.11 -1.83
C LEU A 35 17.27 -1.65 -0.54
N PRO A 36 16.06 -1.20 -0.16
CA PRO A 36 15.42 -1.67 1.06
C PRO A 36 15.00 -3.15 0.98
N ASP A 37 14.81 -3.78 2.14
CA ASP A 37 14.14 -5.08 2.24
C ASP A 37 12.62 -4.88 2.29
N PHE A 38 11.93 -5.34 1.26
CA PHE A 38 10.48 -5.31 1.14
C PHE A 38 9.83 -6.66 1.44
N SER A 39 10.61 -7.72 1.69
CA SER A 39 10.12 -9.10 1.87
C SER A 39 9.17 -9.30 3.05
N PHE A 40 9.01 -8.30 3.92
CA PHE A 40 8.13 -8.31 5.07
C PHE A 40 6.72 -7.78 4.75
N ALA A 41 6.47 -7.29 3.54
CA ALA A 41 5.18 -6.73 3.18
C ALA A 41 4.08 -7.79 3.09
N GLY A 42 2.88 -7.44 3.54
CA GLY A 42 1.68 -8.25 3.42
C GLY A 42 1.39 -9.19 4.59
N TYR A 43 0.30 -9.93 4.46
CA TYR A 43 -0.26 -10.85 5.45
C TYR A 43 0.80 -11.80 6.01
N HIS A 44 0.92 -11.86 7.34
CA HIS A 44 1.97 -12.59 8.07
C HIS A 44 3.37 -12.42 7.48
N ARG A 45 3.71 -11.20 7.00
CA ARG A 45 4.98 -10.89 6.35
C ARG A 45 5.27 -11.80 5.14
N GLY A 46 4.26 -12.28 4.42
CA GLY A 46 4.45 -13.23 3.32
C GLY A 46 4.90 -14.64 3.73
N GLU A 47 5.00 -14.93 5.04
CA GLU A 47 5.37 -16.26 5.55
C GLU A 47 4.24 -17.28 5.40
N GLN A 48 3.01 -16.80 5.22
CA GLN A 48 1.81 -17.61 5.04
C GLN A 48 0.98 -17.09 3.85
N PRO A 49 0.33 -17.97 3.08
CA PRO A 49 -0.67 -17.53 2.11
C PRO A 49 -1.89 -16.95 2.85
N LEU A 50 -2.67 -16.13 2.14
CA LEU A 50 -3.97 -15.68 2.66
C LEU A 50 -4.85 -16.90 3.01
N PRO A 51 -5.56 -16.86 4.17
CA PRO A 51 -6.25 -18.02 4.67
C PRO A 51 -7.48 -18.35 3.81
N LYS A 52 -7.86 -19.63 3.84
CA LYS A 52 -9.20 -20.09 3.43
C LYS A 52 -10.07 -20.15 4.68
N VAL A 53 -10.79 -19.06 4.96
CA VAL A 53 -11.60 -18.97 6.19
C VAL A 53 -12.80 -19.93 6.09
N PRO A 54 -13.08 -20.75 7.13
CA PRO A 54 -14.22 -21.66 7.12
C PRO A 54 -15.55 -20.93 6.86
N PRO A 55 -16.53 -21.58 6.20
CA PRO A 55 -17.87 -21.04 6.08
C PRO A 55 -18.47 -20.72 7.45
N GLY A 56 -19.22 -19.62 7.54
CA GLY A 56 -19.93 -19.23 8.75
C GLY A 56 -21.41 -18.95 8.47
N VAL A 57 -21.92 -17.83 8.97
CA VAL A 57 -23.34 -17.49 8.85
C VAL A 57 -23.64 -16.81 7.51
N SER A 58 -24.84 -17.00 6.98
CA SER A 58 -25.27 -16.28 5.77
C SER A 58 -26.11 -15.06 6.12
N VAL A 59 -25.93 -13.94 5.42
CA VAL A 59 -26.81 -12.76 5.52
C VAL A 59 -28.28 -13.11 5.20
N LYS A 60 -28.54 -14.16 4.40
CA LYS A 60 -29.90 -14.65 4.11
C LYS A 60 -30.61 -15.19 5.36
N THR A 61 -29.87 -15.80 6.28
CA THR A 61 -30.41 -16.27 7.57
C THR A 61 -30.92 -15.12 8.43
N PHE A 62 -30.41 -13.91 8.20
CA PHE A 62 -30.86 -12.68 8.86
C PHE A 62 -31.87 -11.87 8.04
N GLY A 63 -32.41 -12.46 6.97
CA GLY A 63 -33.51 -11.89 6.19
C GLY A 63 -33.11 -11.11 4.94
N ALA A 64 -31.83 -11.06 4.57
CA ALA A 64 -31.40 -10.37 3.35
C ALA A 64 -32.10 -10.96 2.12
N LYS A 65 -32.66 -10.11 1.25
CA LYS A 65 -33.35 -10.49 0.02
C LYS A 65 -32.39 -10.58 -1.16
N GLY A 66 -31.43 -9.66 -1.28
CA GLY A 66 -30.47 -9.65 -2.39
C GLY A 66 -31.13 -9.52 -3.77
N ASP A 67 -32.27 -8.84 -3.84
CA ASP A 67 -33.08 -8.62 -5.05
C ASP A 67 -32.82 -7.27 -5.74
N GLY A 68 -31.94 -6.45 -5.16
CA GLY A 68 -31.59 -5.10 -5.62
C GLY A 68 -32.59 -4.01 -5.21
N VAL A 69 -33.67 -4.37 -4.50
CA VAL A 69 -34.78 -3.48 -4.17
C VAL A 69 -34.92 -3.32 -2.65
N ALA A 70 -34.99 -4.43 -1.91
CA ALA A 70 -35.15 -4.39 -0.46
C ALA A 70 -33.91 -3.82 0.23
N ASP A 71 -34.11 -3.06 1.31
CA ASP A 71 -33.01 -2.63 2.16
C ASP A 71 -32.45 -3.84 2.94
N ASP A 72 -31.27 -4.30 2.52
CA ASP A 72 -30.59 -5.43 3.12
C ASP A 72 -29.68 -5.04 4.31
N THR A 73 -29.55 -3.75 4.60
CA THR A 73 -28.68 -3.24 5.68
C THR A 73 -28.95 -3.91 7.03
N PRO A 74 -30.20 -4.07 7.50
CA PRO A 74 -30.46 -4.68 8.80
C PRO A 74 -29.95 -6.12 8.90
N ALA A 75 -30.06 -6.89 7.82
CA ALA A 75 -29.62 -8.29 7.78
C ALA A 75 -28.09 -8.39 7.86
N PHE A 76 -27.36 -7.51 7.16
CA PHE A 76 -25.90 -7.45 7.25
C PHE A 76 -25.43 -7.01 8.64
N LEU A 77 -26.04 -5.98 9.22
CA LEU A 77 -25.70 -5.53 10.57
C LEU A 77 -25.96 -6.62 11.61
N ALA A 78 -27.06 -7.37 11.49
CA ALA A 78 -27.35 -8.50 12.37
C ALA A 78 -26.33 -9.64 12.20
N ALA A 79 -25.93 -9.96 10.97
CA ALA A 79 -24.89 -10.95 10.71
C ALA A 79 -23.53 -10.55 11.31
N ILE A 80 -23.13 -9.29 11.14
CA ILE A 80 -21.89 -8.73 11.73
C ILE A 80 -21.96 -8.78 13.26
N ALA A 81 -23.09 -8.38 13.85
CA ALA A 81 -23.27 -8.38 15.29
C ALA A 81 -23.20 -9.80 15.89
N LYS A 82 -23.71 -10.80 15.16
CA LYS A 82 -23.78 -12.20 15.61
C LYS A 82 -22.48 -12.99 15.42
N THR A 83 -21.62 -12.57 14.50
CA THR A 83 -20.42 -13.32 14.12
C THR A 83 -19.25 -12.94 15.03
N GLU A 84 -18.82 -13.87 15.88
CA GLU A 84 -17.62 -13.70 16.70
C GLU A 84 -16.34 -14.02 15.94
N ARG A 85 -16.37 -15.03 15.05
CA ARG A 85 -15.27 -15.43 14.17
C ARG A 85 -15.82 -16.18 12.96
N GLY A 86 -15.11 -16.15 11.84
CA GLY A 86 -15.43 -16.87 10.61
C GLY A 86 -16.01 -15.98 9.51
N ALA A 87 -16.46 -16.62 8.44
CA ALA A 87 -17.02 -15.92 7.29
C ALA A 87 -18.50 -15.57 7.49
N ILE A 88 -18.86 -14.35 7.12
CA ILE A 88 -20.22 -13.91 6.84
C ILE A 88 -20.43 -14.09 5.34
N GLU A 89 -21.17 -15.13 4.97
CA GLU A 89 -21.46 -15.46 3.59
C GLU A 89 -22.51 -14.53 3.02
N VAL A 90 -22.21 -14.00 1.85
CA VAL A 90 -23.09 -13.17 1.02
C VAL A 90 -23.36 -13.92 -0.28
N PRO A 91 -24.41 -14.77 -0.33
CA PRO A 91 -24.73 -15.57 -1.52
C PRO A 91 -24.96 -14.71 -2.76
N PRO A 92 -25.02 -15.30 -3.97
CA PRO A 92 -25.34 -14.57 -5.17
C PRO A 92 -26.60 -13.70 -5.03
N GLY A 93 -26.55 -12.49 -5.55
CA GLY A 93 -27.60 -11.49 -5.44
C GLY A 93 -27.07 -10.05 -5.51
N ARG A 94 -28.00 -9.11 -5.61
CA ARG A 94 -27.73 -7.67 -5.57
C ARG A 94 -28.31 -7.12 -4.27
N TYR A 95 -27.47 -6.65 -3.36
CA TYR A 95 -27.89 -6.26 -2.02
C TYR A 95 -27.87 -4.75 -1.93
N ARG A 96 -29.04 -4.13 -1.77
CA ARG A 96 -29.15 -2.68 -1.61
C ARG A 96 -28.83 -2.32 -0.17
N ILE A 97 -27.75 -1.57 0.04
CA ILE A 97 -27.26 -1.17 1.36
C ILE A 97 -27.36 0.34 1.51
N LEU A 98 -28.03 0.79 2.56
CA LEU A 98 -28.33 2.20 2.86
C LEU A 98 -27.52 2.73 4.06
N GLY A 99 -26.63 1.92 4.63
CA GLY A 99 -25.80 2.27 5.78
C GLY A 99 -24.37 1.75 5.68
N LEU A 100 -23.57 2.03 6.72
CA LEU A 100 -22.21 1.51 6.83
C LEU A 100 -22.19 0.12 7.46
N LEU A 101 -21.26 -0.71 7.01
CA LEU A 101 -20.99 -2.05 7.53
C LEU A 101 -19.61 -2.05 8.18
N GLU A 102 -19.55 -2.05 9.52
CA GLU A 102 -18.28 -1.97 10.25
C GLU A 102 -17.94 -3.29 10.96
N ILE A 103 -16.77 -3.85 10.64
CA ILE A 103 -16.19 -5.03 11.27
C ILE A 103 -15.10 -4.56 12.25
N THR A 104 -15.36 -4.71 13.54
CA THR A 104 -14.45 -4.28 14.63
C THR A 104 -13.89 -5.44 15.44
N ARG A 105 -14.23 -6.69 15.07
CA ARG A 105 -13.73 -7.92 15.69
C ARG A 105 -12.62 -8.55 14.82
N PRO A 106 -11.61 -9.18 15.44
CA PRO A 106 -10.64 -9.98 14.72
C PRO A 106 -11.27 -11.28 14.21
N GLY A 107 -10.74 -11.83 13.12
CA GLY A 107 -11.14 -13.14 12.62
C GLY A 107 -12.48 -13.16 11.88
N VAL A 108 -13.03 -12.01 11.48
CA VAL A 108 -14.33 -11.90 10.80
C VAL A 108 -14.13 -11.49 9.34
N VAL A 109 -14.75 -12.24 8.42
CA VAL A 109 -14.58 -12.03 6.98
C VAL A 109 -15.93 -11.84 6.32
N LEU A 110 -16.11 -10.78 5.53
CA LEU A 110 -17.27 -10.63 4.65
C LEU A 110 -16.94 -11.26 3.30
N ARG A 111 -17.58 -12.39 2.96
CA ARG A 111 -17.28 -13.18 1.76
C ARG A 111 -18.48 -13.26 0.81
N GLY A 112 -18.30 -12.85 -0.43
CA GLY A 112 -19.25 -13.07 -1.52
C GLY A 112 -18.95 -14.32 -2.34
N ALA A 113 -19.84 -14.62 -3.30
CA ALA A 113 -19.73 -15.77 -4.20
C ALA A 113 -18.96 -15.49 -5.51
N GLY A 114 -18.31 -14.32 -5.60
CA GLY A 114 -17.62 -13.78 -6.76
C GLY A 114 -18.10 -12.36 -7.08
N PRO A 115 -17.22 -11.46 -7.55
CA PRO A 115 -17.55 -10.04 -7.71
C PRO A 115 -18.66 -9.74 -8.72
N ASP A 116 -18.90 -10.63 -9.68
CA ASP A 116 -20.01 -10.50 -10.65
C ASP A 116 -21.31 -11.21 -10.20
N ARG A 117 -21.23 -12.00 -9.12
CA ARG A 117 -22.37 -12.80 -8.60
C ARG A 117 -22.96 -12.21 -7.35
N THR A 118 -22.14 -11.60 -6.51
CA THR A 118 -22.52 -10.92 -5.27
C THR A 118 -22.16 -9.45 -5.41
N VAL A 119 -23.17 -8.59 -5.52
CA VAL A 119 -22.99 -7.13 -5.68
C VAL A 119 -23.64 -6.38 -4.53
N LEU A 120 -22.89 -5.52 -3.86
CA LEU A 120 -23.41 -4.54 -2.90
C LEU A 120 -23.67 -3.22 -3.64
N VAL A 121 -24.92 -2.75 -3.61
CA VAL A 121 -25.38 -1.56 -4.32
C VAL A 121 -25.63 -0.45 -3.30
N PHE A 122 -24.94 0.68 -3.45
CA PHE A 122 -24.99 1.81 -2.51
C PHE A 122 -25.56 3.06 -3.20
N PRO A 123 -26.87 3.33 -3.11
CA PRO A 123 -27.51 4.40 -3.87
C PRO A 123 -27.27 5.81 -3.30
N THR A 124 -26.81 5.91 -2.05
CA THR A 124 -26.66 7.16 -1.31
C THR A 124 -25.21 7.29 -0.85
N PRO A 125 -24.51 8.42 -1.09
CA PRO A 125 -23.10 8.57 -0.73
C PRO A 125 -22.90 8.65 0.79
N LEU A 126 -21.68 8.33 1.26
CA LEU A 126 -21.36 8.31 2.69
C LEU A 126 -21.64 9.64 3.39
N ASN A 127 -21.44 10.79 2.74
CA ASN A 127 -21.66 12.10 3.35
C ASN A 127 -23.14 12.45 3.57
N ASP A 128 -24.05 11.81 2.84
CA ASP A 128 -25.49 11.98 3.07
C ASP A 128 -25.97 11.07 4.21
N ILE A 129 -25.33 9.91 4.38
CA ILE A 129 -25.62 8.95 5.47
C ILE A 129 -24.99 9.41 6.80
N LYS A 130 -23.73 9.81 6.75
CA LYS A 130 -22.94 10.26 7.90
C LYS A 130 -22.10 11.48 7.47
N PRO A 131 -22.67 12.70 7.57
CA PRO A 131 -21.99 13.93 7.19
C PRO A 131 -20.63 14.09 7.88
N ASN A 132 -19.60 14.37 7.08
CA ASN A 132 -18.23 14.52 7.54
C ASN A 132 -17.53 15.61 6.72
N TRP A 133 -18.02 16.85 6.86
CA TRP A 133 -17.46 18.00 6.16
C TRP A 133 -16.10 18.40 6.74
N GLY A 134 -15.19 18.80 5.86
CA GLY A 134 -13.89 19.35 6.18
C GLY A 134 -13.50 20.41 5.16
N ALA A 135 -12.19 20.63 5.02
CA ALA A 135 -11.63 21.54 4.05
C ALA A 135 -10.31 21.02 3.49
N THR A 136 -9.97 21.43 2.28
CA THR A 136 -8.63 21.24 1.70
C THR A 136 -7.59 22.03 2.50
N THR A 137 -6.30 21.81 2.22
CA THR A 137 -5.22 22.61 2.81
C THR A 137 -5.29 24.10 2.44
N THR A 138 -6.05 24.46 1.41
CA THR A 138 -6.31 25.85 1.00
C THR A 138 -7.61 26.43 1.58
N GLY A 139 -8.32 25.67 2.42
CA GLY A 139 -9.57 26.09 3.06
C GLY A 139 -10.84 25.88 2.21
N GLN A 140 -10.74 25.27 1.03
CA GLN A 140 -11.92 24.96 0.21
C GLN A 140 -12.75 23.88 0.90
N ARG A 141 -14.05 24.13 1.13
CA ARG A 141 -14.97 23.14 1.70
C ARG A 141 -15.01 21.89 0.84
N THR A 142 -14.91 20.74 1.49
CA THR A 142 -14.99 19.42 0.87
C THR A 142 -15.41 18.37 1.89
N SER A 143 -15.74 17.16 1.45
CA SER A 143 -15.99 16.05 2.35
C SER A 143 -14.69 15.39 2.79
N ASN A 144 -14.59 14.93 4.03
CA ASN A 144 -13.45 14.11 4.45
C ASN A 144 -13.45 12.72 3.78
N TYR A 145 -14.53 12.34 3.09
CA TYR A 145 -14.55 11.14 2.23
C TYR A 145 -13.76 11.32 0.92
N SER A 146 -13.24 12.53 0.63
CA SER A 146 -12.23 12.72 -0.42
C SER A 146 -10.90 12.02 -0.10
N TRP A 147 -10.65 11.67 1.17
CA TRP A 147 -9.36 11.15 1.63
C TRP A 147 -9.48 9.89 2.50
N SER A 148 -10.70 9.41 2.73
CA SER A 148 -10.92 8.37 3.74
C SER A 148 -12.24 7.64 3.57
N GLY A 149 -12.42 6.61 4.40
CA GLY A 149 -13.70 5.94 4.60
C GLY A 149 -14.05 4.94 3.51
N GLY A 150 -15.14 4.23 3.76
CA GLY A 150 -15.70 3.23 2.87
C GLY A 150 -17.03 2.73 3.43
N PHE A 151 -17.88 2.15 2.59
CA PHE A 151 -19.12 1.54 3.05
C PHE A 151 -18.89 0.28 3.89
N VAL A 152 -17.90 -0.53 3.52
CA VAL A 152 -17.43 -1.65 4.34
C VAL A 152 -16.13 -1.26 5.03
N VAL A 153 -16.12 -1.21 6.36
CA VAL A 153 -14.92 -0.82 7.11
C VAL A 153 -14.48 -1.96 8.00
N VAL A 154 -13.23 -2.41 7.85
CA VAL A 154 -12.56 -3.23 8.87
C VAL A 154 -11.75 -2.28 9.72
N ARG A 155 -12.19 -2.07 10.97
CA ARG A 155 -11.64 -1.03 11.86
C ARG A 155 -11.03 -1.65 13.11
N GLY A 156 -9.73 -1.43 13.27
CA GLY A 156 -9.01 -1.72 14.49
C GLY A 156 -8.49 -0.47 15.18
N LYS A 157 -7.61 -0.72 16.16
CA LYS A 157 -6.75 0.23 16.84
C LYS A 157 -5.44 -0.48 17.12
N PHE A 158 -4.39 0.29 17.41
CA PHE A 158 -3.13 -0.23 17.94
C PHE A 158 -3.02 0.16 19.41
N GLY A 159 -2.91 -0.84 20.29
CA GLY A 159 -2.31 -0.63 21.61
C GLY A 159 -0.82 -0.34 21.44
N SER A 160 -0.28 0.51 22.30
CA SER A 160 1.16 0.78 22.34
C SER A 160 1.59 1.12 23.76
N GLN A 161 2.26 0.17 24.42
CA GLN A 161 2.94 0.40 25.69
C GLN A 161 4.42 0.57 25.43
N VAL A 162 5.05 1.58 26.04
CA VAL A 162 6.52 1.70 26.00
C VAL A 162 7.11 0.55 26.84
N LEU A 163 7.86 -0.31 26.17
CA LEU A 163 8.53 -1.46 26.79
C LEU A 163 9.94 -1.08 27.24
N ALA A 164 10.67 -0.31 26.42
CA ALA A 164 11.97 0.23 26.74
C ALA A 164 12.30 1.46 25.87
N ASP A 165 13.02 2.44 26.41
CA ASP A 165 13.68 3.47 25.61
C ASP A 165 14.94 2.88 24.96
N ILE A 166 15.20 3.28 23.70
CA ILE A 166 16.38 2.86 22.95
C ILE A 166 17.49 3.87 23.23
N SER A 167 18.64 3.39 23.67
CA SER A 167 19.76 4.26 24.05
C SER A 167 20.73 4.47 22.89
N GLY A 168 21.34 5.66 22.83
CA GLY A 168 22.36 5.97 21.83
C GLY A 168 21.87 6.02 20.38
N THR A 169 22.83 6.04 19.45
CA THR A 169 22.59 6.10 18.01
C THR A 169 22.72 4.71 17.40
N VAL A 170 21.77 4.33 16.53
CA VAL A 170 21.82 3.08 15.76
C VAL A 170 21.59 3.40 14.29
N SER A 171 22.50 2.97 13.42
CA SER A 171 22.39 3.22 11.99
C SER A 171 21.31 2.35 11.34
N ARG A 172 20.66 2.87 10.30
CA ARG A 172 19.85 2.05 9.40
C ARG A 172 20.67 0.85 8.88
N GLY A 173 20.00 -0.27 8.61
CA GLY A 173 20.63 -1.51 8.17
C GLY A 173 21.14 -2.41 9.30
N GLU A 174 21.28 -1.88 10.51
CA GLU A 174 21.51 -2.68 11.73
C GLU A 174 20.21 -3.35 12.20
N SER A 175 20.30 -4.50 12.86
CA SER A 175 19.14 -5.17 13.49
C SER A 175 19.24 -5.26 15.01
N THR A 176 20.37 -4.81 15.58
CA THR A 176 20.61 -4.84 17.02
C THR A 176 20.68 -3.43 17.58
N MET A 177 19.94 -3.18 18.65
CA MET A 177 19.91 -1.90 19.34
C MET A 177 20.08 -2.09 20.85
N PRO A 178 20.80 -1.18 21.53
CA PRO A 178 20.81 -1.16 22.98
C PRO A 178 19.52 -0.50 23.51
N VAL A 179 19.03 -1.00 24.63
CA VAL A 179 17.87 -0.46 25.34
C VAL A 179 18.29 -0.09 26.76
N GLU A 180 17.58 0.81 27.42
CA GLU A 180 17.87 1.13 28.82
C GLU A 180 17.62 -0.07 29.75
N SER A 181 16.60 -0.88 29.45
CA SER A 181 16.29 -2.10 30.18
C SER A 181 15.56 -3.11 29.31
N ALA A 182 16.03 -4.36 29.30
CA ALA A 182 15.35 -5.48 28.63
C ALA A 182 14.32 -6.20 29.53
N ALA A 183 14.06 -5.73 30.75
CA ALA A 183 13.27 -6.46 31.75
C ALA A 183 11.82 -6.80 31.33
N LYS A 184 11.24 -6.03 30.41
CA LYS A 184 9.88 -6.25 29.87
C LYS A 184 9.85 -6.99 28.53
N LEU A 185 11.01 -7.36 27.99
CA LEU A 185 11.16 -7.92 26.66
C LEU A 185 11.36 -9.42 26.71
N ARG A 186 10.83 -10.14 25.72
CA ARG A 186 11.10 -11.58 25.55
C ARG A 186 11.41 -11.92 24.10
N VAL A 187 12.30 -12.91 23.91
CA VAL A 187 12.53 -13.51 22.59
C VAL A 187 11.21 -14.10 22.06
N GLY A 188 10.95 -13.90 20.78
CA GLY A 188 9.71 -14.28 20.09
C GLY A 188 8.63 -13.19 20.08
N GLN A 189 8.73 -12.17 20.94
CA GLN A 189 7.77 -11.07 21.02
C GLN A 189 7.87 -10.17 19.77
N GLU A 190 6.73 -9.77 19.23
CA GLU A 190 6.64 -8.71 18.22
C GLU A 190 6.60 -7.34 18.91
N VAL A 191 7.47 -6.45 18.45
CA VAL A 191 7.64 -5.10 18.98
C VAL A 191 7.69 -4.11 17.84
N GLU A 192 7.31 -2.88 18.15
CA GLU A 192 7.44 -1.75 17.25
C GLU A 192 8.63 -0.88 17.67
N VAL A 193 9.57 -0.67 16.75
CA VAL A 193 10.57 0.41 16.86
C VAL A 193 9.90 1.69 16.39
N TYR A 194 9.69 2.62 17.32
CA TYR A 194 9.04 3.89 17.07
C TYR A 194 9.94 5.06 17.41
N GLN A 195 9.91 6.10 16.57
CA GLN A 195 10.47 7.41 16.89
C GLN A 195 9.60 8.52 16.29
N SER A 196 9.72 9.71 16.85
CA SER A 196 8.93 10.88 16.46
C SER A 196 9.82 12.08 16.23
N ASP A 197 9.39 12.94 15.32
CA ASP A 197 10.10 14.15 14.97
C ASP A 197 10.12 15.18 16.12
N LEU A 198 10.91 16.22 15.89
CA LEU A 198 11.01 17.42 16.69
C LEU A 198 10.35 18.60 15.96
N PRO A 199 10.05 19.72 16.65
CA PRO A 199 9.50 20.91 15.99
C PRO A 199 10.35 21.46 14.83
N ASP A 200 11.64 21.10 14.76
CA ASP A 200 12.56 21.49 13.68
C ASP A 200 12.46 20.63 12.41
N ASN A 201 11.61 19.59 12.40
CA ASN A 201 11.44 18.63 11.32
C ASN A 201 12.71 17.83 10.95
N SER A 202 13.67 17.70 11.87
CA SER A 202 14.94 17.00 11.61
C SER A 202 14.76 15.54 11.21
N LEU A 203 13.77 14.82 11.76
CA LEU A 203 13.44 13.47 11.31
C LEU A 203 12.86 13.50 9.91
N ALA A 204 11.92 14.40 9.61
CA ALA A 204 11.37 14.52 8.26
C ALA A 204 12.48 14.78 7.22
N VAL A 205 13.41 15.70 7.50
CA VAL A 205 14.55 16.01 6.63
C VAL A 205 15.45 14.78 6.45
N HIS A 206 15.67 14.00 7.51
CA HIS A 206 16.40 12.73 7.42
C HIS A 206 15.69 11.71 6.49
N LEU A 207 14.36 11.64 6.52
CA LEU A 207 13.57 10.77 5.63
C LEU A 207 13.64 11.18 4.15
N TYR A 208 14.19 12.36 3.83
CA TYR A 208 14.52 12.77 2.46
C TYR A 208 16.03 12.77 2.17
N SER A 209 16.86 12.18 3.04
CA SER A 209 18.32 12.25 2.92
C SER A 209 18.86 13.69 2.86
N GLY A 210 18.23 14.62 3.59
CA GLY A 210 18.61 16.03 3.59
C GLY A 210 17.98 16.87 2.47
N ASP A 211 17.32 16.26 1.49
CA ASP A 211 16.77 16.94 0.31
C ASP A 211 15.23 16.96 0.33
N ALA A 212 14.67 17.51 1.42
CA ALA A 212 13.24 17.50 1.68
C ALA A 212 12.45 18.55 0.89
N GLY A 213 13.10 19.59 0.38
CA GLY A 213 12.40 20.82 0.00
C GLY A 213 11.73 21.50 1.20
N PRO A 214 10.73 22.37 0.98
CA PRO A 214 10.04 23.07 2.06
C PRO A 214 9.20 22.12 2.93
N VAL A 215 9.36 22.21 4.26
CA VAL A 215 8.77 21.28 5.26
C VAL A 215 8.05 22.01 6.40
N GLU A 216 7.86 23.31 6.30
CA GLU A 216 7.38 24.17 7.39
C GLU A 216 5.99 23.75 7.88
N ASN A 217 5.15 23.18 7.02
CA ASN A 217 3.81 22.72 7.37
C ASN A 217 3.76 21.30 7.95
N LEU A 218 4.90 20.58 8.02
CA LEU A 218 4.98 19.29 8.72
C LEU A 218 4.83 19.46 10.23
N LEU A 219 5.33 20.56 10.81
CA LEU A 219 5.15 20.93 12.22
C LEU A 219 5.60 19.84 13.22
N GLY A 220 6.72 19.17 12.94
CA GLY A 220 7.28 18.11 13.81
C GLY A 220 6.39 16.87 13.92
N ARG A 221 5.58 16.59 12.89
CA ARG A 221 4.64 15.45 12.89
C ARG A 221 5.20 14.19 12.23
N ALA A 222 6.43 14.20 11.73
CA ALA A 222 7.01 12.98 11.16
C ALA A 222 7.21 11.92 12.25
N ARG A 223 7.14 10.67 11.82
CA ARG A 223 7.32 9.50 12.67
C ARG A 223 7.73 8.32 11.82
N THR A 224 8.49 7.41 12.40
CA THR A 224 8.78 6.12 11.78
C THR A 224 8.31 5.00 12.70
N SER A 225 7.85 3.92 12.08
CA SER A 225 7.35 2.73 12.74
C SER A 225 7.87 1.52 11.98
N LEU A 226 8.54 0.62 12.68
CA LEU A 226 9.01 -0.65 12.14
C LEU A 226 8.63 -1.76 13.10
N VAL A 227 7.80 -2.70 12.64
CA VAL A 227 7.44 -3.88 13.43
C VAL A 227 8.40 -5.02 13.09
N GLY A 228 8.98 -5.63 14.12
CA GLY A 228 9.87 -6.77 14.01
C GLY A 228 9.75 -7.71 15.21
N ARG A 229 10.27 -8.93 15.07
CA ARG A 229 10.29 -9.94 16.13
C ARG A 229 11.63 -9.93 16.84
N ILE A 230 11.62 -9.94 18.17
CA ILE A 230 12.84 -10.11 18.96
C ILE A 230 13.35 -11.54 18.77
N ILE A 231 14.55 -11.70 18.20
CA ILE A 231 15.19 -13.02 18.00
C ILE A 231 16.30 -13.28 19.01
N ARG A 232 16.84 -12.23 19.64
CA ARG A 232 17.91 -12.36 20.64
C ARG A 232 17.86 -11.24 21.67
N LEU A 233 18.14 -11.60 22.91
CA LEU A 233 18.39 -10.69 24.02
C LEU A 233 19.75 -11.02 24.64
N GLU A 234 20.63 -10.04 24.74
CA GLU A 234 21.95 -10.15 25.36
C GLU A 234 22.15 -9.00 26.35
N GLY A 235 21.83 -9.26 27.61
CA GLY A 235 21.70 -8.18 28.60
C GLY A 235 20.68 -7.15 28.11
N ASN A 236 21.12 -5.91 27.95
CA ASN A 236 20.31 -4.80 27.46
C ASN A 236 20.46 -4.55 25.94
N ARG A 237 20.81 -5.57 25.15
CA ARG A 237 20.83 -5.51 23.68
C ARG A 237 19.71 -6.38 23.11
N VAL A 238 18.97 -5.80 22.17
CA VAL A 238 17.82 -6.43 21.49
C VAL A 238 18.16 -6.60 20.03
N THR A 239 18.06 -7.81 19.50
CA THR A 239 18.17 -8.08 18.06
C THR A 239 16.82 -8.45 17.47
N LEU A 240 16.44 -7.79 16.39
CA LEU A 240 15.23 -8.09 15.61
C LEU A 240 15.52 -9.04 14.44
N ASP A 241 14.47 -9.69 13.95
CA ASP A 241 14.47 -10.52 12.74
C ASP A 241 14.68 -9.74 11.43
N ARG A 242 14.74 -8.41 11.51
CA ARG A 242 14.94 -7.52 10.36
C ARG A 242 15.77 -6.30 10.72
N ALA A 243 16.39 -5.72 9.70
CA ALA A 243 17.16 -4.51 9.82
C ALA A 243 16.27 -3.26 9.93
N LEU A 244 16.79 -2.24 10.60
CA LEU A 244 16.19 -0.92 10.73
C LEU A 244 16.14 -0.21 9.37
N ARG A 245 14.99 0.41 9.07
CA ARG A 245 14.79 1.24 7.86
C ARG A 245 15.38 2.64 8.01
N THR A 246 15.45 3.16 9.23
CA THR A 246 15.84 4.54 9.53
C THR A 246 16.84 4.57 10.67
N ASP A 247 17.74 5.56 10.66
CA ASP A 247 18.61 5.77 11.81
C ASP A 247 17.76 6.03 13.06
N LEU A 248 18.23 5.55 14.21
CA LEU A 248 17.71 5.90 15.52
C LEU A 248 18.68 6.88 16.15
N ARG A 249 18.18 8.03 16.60
CA ARG A 249 18.99 9.06 17.25
C ARG A 249 18.31 9.55 18.52
N PRO A 250 19.02 9.79 19.63
CA PRO A 250 18.41 10.15 20.91
C PRO A 250 17.45 11.34 20.82
N GLU A 251 17.73 12.33 19.97
CA GLU A 251 16.91 13.51 19.76
C GLU A 251 15.50 13.19 19.24
N TRP A 252 15.32 12.08 18.49
CA TRP A 252 14.03 11.60 17.99
C TRP A 252 13.30 10.66 18.96
N LYS A 253 13.87 10.47 20.16
CA LYS A 253 13.31 9.69 21.27
C LYS A 253 12.86 8.28 20.85
N PRO A 254 13.76 7.46 20.28
CA PRO A 254 13.42 6.12 19.83
C PRO A 254 13.03 5.20 20.98
N ARG A 255 12.00 4.38 20.78
CA ARG A 255 11.44 3.46 21.79
C ARG A 255 11.07 2.12 21.17
N LEU A 256 11.18 1.07 21.97
CA LEU A 256 10.46 -0.17 21.73
C LEU A 256 9.07 -0.07 22.38
N ARG A 257 8.03 -0.27 21.56
CA ARG A 257 6.64 -0.34 22.00
C ARG A 257 6.07 -1.73 21.76
N SER A 258 5.04 -2.10 22.52
CA SER A 258 4.26 -3.29 22.21
C SER A 258 3.49 -3.11 20.90
N PHE A 259 3.43 -4.18 20.10
CA PHE A 259 2.62 -4.23 18.89
C PHE A 259 1.33 -5.00 19.17
N GLU A 260 0.25 -4.27 19.44
CA GLU A 260 -1.03 -4.85 19.92
C GLU A 260 -2.21 -4.39 19.03
N PRO A 261 -2.30 -4.85 17.77
CA PRO A 261 -3.47 -4.59 16.94
C PRO A 261 -4.73 -5.24 17.53
N THR A 262 -5.83 -4.50 17.63
CA THR A 262 -7.10 -5.03 18.15
C THR A 262 -7.90 -5.82 17.11
N VAL A 263 -7.62 -5.61 15.83
CA VAL A 263 -8.27 -6.34 14.72
C VAL A 263 -7.21 -6.87 13.78
N THR A 264 -7.23 -8.19 13.68
CA THR A 264 -6.39 -9.01 12.81
C THR A 264 -7.21 -10.14 12.22
N GLU A 265 -6.69 -10.84 11.22
CA GLU A 265 -7.35 -12.02 10.64
C GLU A 265 -8.75 -11.74 10.04
N SER A 266 -9.01 -10.49 9.65
CA SER A 266 -10.30 -10.06 9.13
C SER A 266 -10.15 -9.58 7.67
N GLY A 267 -11.23 -9.67 6.90
CA GLY A 267 -11.14 -9.28 5.50
C GLY A 267 -12.46 -9.14 4.76
N VAL A 268 -12.35 -8.70 3.51
CA VAL A 268 -13.46 -8.56 2.56
C VAL A 268 -13.07 -9.25 1.27
N GLU A 269 -13.88 -10.20 0.81
CA GLU A 269 -13.51 -11.00 -0.36
C GLU A 269 -14.64 -11.36 -1.31
N SER A 270 -14.34 -11.42 -2.61
CA SER A 270 -15.22 -11.95 -3.66
C SER A 270 -16.56 -11.20 -3.80
N ILE A 271 -16.52 -9.87 -3.72
CA ILE A 271 -17.68 -8.96 -3.73
C ILE A 271 -17.51 -7.86 -4.77
N GLY A 272 -18.59 -7.57 -5.50
CA GLY A 272 -18.73 -6.38 -6.34
C GLY A 272 -19.32 -5.22 -5.56
N PHE A 273 -18.83 -4.00 -5.81
CA PHE A 273 -19.32 -2.75 -5.26
C PHE A 273 -19.86 -1.90 -6.42
N GLU A 274 -21.11 -1.47 -6.32
CA GLU A 274 -21.77 -0.68 -7.37
C GLU A 274 -22.31 0.63 -6.80
N PHE A 275 -21.91 1.73 -7.45
CA PHE A 275 -22.38 3.08 -7.16
C PHE A 275 -23.17 3.65 -8.35
N PRO A 276 -24.06 4.63 -8.11
CA PRO A 276 -24.82 5.27 -9.17
C PRO A 276 -23.93 5.90 -10.25
N VAL A 277 -24.35 5.79 -11.50
CA VAL A 277 -23.72 6.49 -12.64
C VAL A 277 -24.03 7.98 -12.51
N THR A 278 -23.19 8.70 -11.79
CA THR A 278 -23.27 10.16 -11.62
C THR A 278 -22.01 10.81 -12.19
N PRO A 279 -22.11 11.93 -12.92
CA PRO A 279 -20.92 12.61 -13.43
C PRO A 279 -19.93 12.93 -12.32
N TYR A 280 -18.64 12.66 -12.54
CA TYR A 280 -17.60 13.09 -11.61
C TYR A 280 -17.43 14.61 -11.72
N LYS A 281 -17.72 15.33 -10.63
CA LYS A 281 -17.72 16.79 -10.60
C LYS A 281 -16.31 17.39 -10.48
N GLY A 282 -15.28 16.54 -10.39
CA GLY A 282 -13.87 16.93 -10.35
C GLY A 282 -13.29 16.93 -8.94
N HIS A 283 -12.02 17.32 -8.85
CA HIS A 283 -11.22 17.28 -7.63
C HIS A 283 -11.89 17.91 -6.41
N PHE A 284 -11.88 17.21 -5.26
CA PHE A 284 -12.41 17.66 -3.96
C PHE A 284 -13.94 17.82 -3.91
N THR A 285 -14.66 17.17 -4.82
CA THR A 285 -16.13 17.21 -4.86
C THR A 285 -16.78 15.92 -4.37
N GLU A 286 -15.97 14.97 -3.89
CA GLU A 286 -16.40 13.62 -3.54
C GLU A 286 -17.35 13.66 -2.34
N LEU A 287 -18.45 12.91 -2.42
CA LEU A 287 -19.37 12.73 -1.30
C LEU A 287 -19.20 11.37 -0.63
N GLY A 288 -18.33 10.51 -1.18
CA GLY A 288 -17.92 9.26 -0.57
C GLY A 288 -18.65 8.05 -1.15
N PHE A 289 -18.61 7.89 -2.47
CA PHE A 289 -18.83 6.59 -3.08
C PHE A 289 -17.54 5.75 -3.02
N ASN A 290 -17.19 5.31 -1.80
CA ASN A 290 -15.94 4.62 -1.50
C ASN A 290 -16.27 3.18 -1.04
N PRO A 291 -15.75 2.11 -1.68
CA PRO A 291 -16.19 0.74 -1.44
C PRO A 291 -15.88 0.27 -0.04
N LEU A 292 -14.64 0.44 0.39
CA LEU A 292 -14.18 -0.09 1.67
C LEU A 292 -12.96 0.63 2.22
N ALA A 293 -12.72 0.44 3.52
CA ALA A 293 -11.50 0.85 4.17
C ALA A 293 -10.98 -0.22 5.15
N LEU A 294 -9.68 -0.49 5.11
CA LEU A 294 -8.93 -1.09 6.21
C LEU A 294 -8.37 0.05 7.05
N SER A 295 -8.77 0.15 8.32
CA SER A 295 -8.45 1.29 9.18
C SER A 295 -7.80 0.84 10.48
N SER A 296 -6.50 1.09 10.63
CA SER A 296 -5.73 0.76 11.83
C SER A 296 -5.78 -0.72 12.20
N VAL A 297 -5.57 -1.57 11.20
CA VAL A 297 -5.61 -3.04 11.32
C VAL A 297 -4.25 -3.67 11.00
N ALA A 298 -4.05 -4.92 11.40
CA ALA A 298 -2.89 -5.68 10.97
C ALA A 298 -3.25 -7.08 10.50
N HIS A 299 -2.51 -7.63 9.54
CA HIS A 299 -2.78 -8.97 8.99
C HIS A 299 -4.23 -9.15 8.50
N CYS A 300 -4.82 -8.10 7.95
CA CYS A 300 -6.14 -8.12 7.31
C CYS A 300 -5.99 -8.13 5.79
N TRP A 301 -7.08 -8.45 5.08
CA TRP A 301 -7.03 -8.51 3.63
C TRP A 301 -8.26 -8.00 2.89
N VAL A 302 -8.04 -7.64 1.64
CA VAL A 302 -9.07 -7.44 0.62
C VAL A 302 -8.72 -8.35 -0.55
N ARG A 303 -9.67 -9.15 -1.04
CA ARG A 303 -9.37 -10.12 -2.10
C ARG A 303 -10.47 -10.22 -3.15
N ASN A 304 -10.09 -10.17 -4.43
CA ASN A 304 -10.99 -10.45 -5.56
C ASN A 304 -12.27 -9.56 -5.52
N ILE A 305 -12.08 -8.25 -5.59
CA ILE A 305 -13.20 -7.29 -5.61
C ILE A 305 -13.26 -6.54 -6.94
N ARG A 306 -14.47 -6.13 -7.30
CA ARG A 306 -14.74 -5.24 -8.44
C ARG A 306 -15.48 -4.02 -7.94
N VAL A 307 -15.09 -2.84 -8.41
CA VAL A 307 -15.70 -1.57 -7.99
C VAL A 307 -16.11 -0.79 -9.23
N LEU A 308 -17.39 -0.43 -9.29
CA LEU A 308 -17.99 0.29 -10.40
C LEU A 308 -18.48 1.67 -9.96
N ASN A 309 -18.05 2.72 -10.69
CA ASN A 309 -18.49 4.12 -10.54
C ASN A 309 -18.11 4.81 -9.22
N ALA A 310 -17.01 4.41 -8.59
CA ALA A 310 -16.57 4.99 -7.33
C ALA A 310 -16.10 6.45 -7.43
N ASP A 311 -16.23 7.19 -6.32
CA ASP A 311 -15.49 8.43 -6.10
C ASP A 311 -14.04 8.12 -5.74
N SER A 312 -13.79 7.08 -4.94
CA SER A 312 -12.46 6.54 -4.67
C SER A 312 -12.54 5.03 -4.42
N GLY A 313 -11.50 4.29 -4.77
CA GLY A 313 -11.41 2.87 -4.43
C GLY A 313 -10.98 2.63 -2.97
N PRO A 314 -10.36 1.48 -2.66
CA PRO A 314 -10.01 1.13 -1.28
C PRO A 314 -9.05 2.12 -0.60
N TYR A 315 -9.31 2.40 0.67
CA TYR A 315 -8.35 3.03 1.59
C TYR A 315 -7.74 1.98 2.52
N VAL A 316 -6.42 1.86 2.51
CA VAL A 316 -5.67 0.88 3.31
C VAL A 316 -4.79 1.62 4.29
N SER A 317 -5.03 1.40 5.58
CA SER A 317 -4.22 1.94 6.66
C SER A 317 -4.00 0.88 7.73
N GLY A 318 -2.73 0.61 8.04
CA GLY A 318 -2.35 -0.41 9.00
C GLY A 318 -0.99 -1.02 8.69
N THR A 319 -0.75 -2.23 9.19
CA THR A 319 0.53 -2.91 9.02
C THR A 319 0.35 -4.36 8.55
N PHE A 320 1.15 -4.83 7.61
CA PHE A 320 1.11 -6.22 7.12
C PHE A 320 -0.24 -6.65 6.51
N ASN A 321 -0.99 -5.73 5.90
CA ASN A 321 -2.23 -6.07 5.21
C ASN A 321 -1.96 -6.44 3.75
N THR A 322 -2.78 -7.32 3.17
CA THR A 322 -2.70 -7.68 1.75
C THR A 322 -3.98 -7.31 1.00
N VAL A 323 -3.84 -6.57 -0.08
CA VAL A 323 -4.90 -6.34 -1.07
C VAL A 323 -4.51 -7.08 -2.34
N ASP A 324 -5.37 -7.99 -2.81
CA ASP A 324 -5.08 -8.84 -3.97
C ASP A 324 -6.29 -8.95 -4.91
N GLY A 325 -6.14 -8.45 -6.14
CA GLY A 325 -7.18 -8.56 -7.16
C GLY A 325 -8.29 -7.51 -6.96
N VAL A 326 -7.97 -6.26 -7.26
CA VAL A 326 -8.93 -5.14 -7.26
C VAL A 326 -9.09 -4.64 -8.68
N VAL A 327 -10.32 -4.68 -9.20
CA VAL A 327 -10.66 -4.12 -10.51
C VAL A 327 -11.48 -2.85 -10.31
N LEU A 328 -11.02 -1.73 -10.88
CA LEU A 328 -11.76 -0.46 -10.88
C LEU A 328 -12.26 -0.13 -12.28
N GLU A 329 -13.55 0.12 -12.38
CA GLU A 329 -14.23 0.48 -13.62
C GLU A 329 -15.20 1.65 -13.40
N SER A 330 -15.54 2.34 -14.49
CA SER A 330 -16.45 3.46 -14.43
C SER A 330 -17.16 3.68 -15.75
N GLU A 331 -18.47 3.85 -15.66
CA GLU A 331 -19.37 4.32 -16.73
C GLU A 331 -19.63 5.83 -16.62
N ARG A 332 -19.05 6.49 -15.61
CA ARG A 332 -19.19 7.94 -15.40
C ARG A 332 -18.53 8.69 -16.56
N SER A 333 -19.14 9.80 -16.96
CA SER A 333 -18.47 10.77 -17.83
C SER A 333 -17.21 11.30 -17.16
N VAL A 334 -16.12 11.42 -17.93
CA VAL A 334 -14.86 11.96 -17.43
C VAL A 334 -14.95 13.46 -17.13
N ASP A 335 -14.16 13.93 -16.18
CA ASP A 335 -13.99 15.35 -15.87
C ASP A 335 -13.05 16.06 -16.86
N LYS A 336 -12.73 17.33 -16.60
CA LYS A 336 -11.77 18.12 -17.41
C LYS A 336 -10.35 17.54 -17.43
N GLN A 337 -9.98 16.74 -16.43
CA GLN A 337 -8.70 16.04 -16.35
C GLN A 337 -8.77 14.61 -16.91
N LYS A 338 -9.88 14.25 -17.57
CA LYS A 338 -10.15 12.91 -18.10
C LYS A 338 -10.21 11.82 -17.01
N CYS A 339 -10.58 12.20 -15.79
CA CYS A 339 -10.70 11.32 -14.62
C CYS A 339 -12.17 11.03 -14.30
N THR A 340 -12.45 9.87 -13.70
CA THR A 340 -13.80 9.46 -13.27
C THR A 340 -13.94 9.34 -11.74
N GLY A 341 -12.86 9.62 -11.01
CA GLY A 341 -12.83 9.65 -9.55
C GLY A 341 -11.53 10.29 -9.04
N HIS A 342 -11.37 10.30 -7.72
CA HIS A 342 -10.29 10.97 -7.01
C HIS A 342 -9.09 10.04 -6.74
N HIS A 343 -9.24 9.02 -5.88
CA HIS A 343 -8.18 8.05 -5.57
C HIS A 343 -8.53 6.64 -6.06
N GLY A 344 -7.66 6.00 -6.85
CA GLY A 344 -7.85 4.60 -7.26
C GLY A 344 -7.65 3.64 -6.08
N ILE A 345 -6.47 3.65 -5.48
CA ILE A 345 -6.21 3.00 -4.20
C ILE A 345 -5.28 3.89 -3.36
N SER A 346 -5.57 4.02 -2.06
CA SER A 346 -4.72 4.77 -1.13
C SER A 346 -4.14 3.84 -0.08
N VAL A 347 -2.82 3.90 0.10
CA VAL A 347 -2.09 3.04 1.05
C VAL A 347 -1.27 3.91 2.00
N GLY A 348 -1.53 3.75 3.29
CA GLY A 348 -0.77 4.34 4.38
C GLY A 348 -0.41 3.29 5.43
N GLY A 349 0.37 3.69 6.44
CA GLY A 349 0.94 2.74 7.40
C GLY A 349 2.19 2.05 6.84
N SER A 350 2.45 0.80 7.23
CA SER A 350 3.72 0.14 6.93
C SER A 350 3.61 -1.29 6.44
N ASP A 351 4.54 -1.71 5.58
CA ASP A 351 4.67 -3.10 5.12
C ASP A 351 3.34 -3.72 4.62
N ASN A 352 2.47 -2.94 3.95
CA ASN A 352 1.28 -3.47 3.27
C ASN A 352 1.63 -3.92 1.85
N LEU A 353 0.91 -4.91 1.33
CA LEU A 353 1.12 -5.49 0.01
C LEU A 353 -0.14 -5.31 -0.85
N VAL A 354 0.00 -4.65 -2.00
CA VAL A 354 -1.02 -4.57 -3.05
C VAL A 354 -0.55 -5.39 -4.24
N LEU A 355 -1.39 -6.32 -4.68
CA LEU A 355 -1.17 -7.22 -5.81
C LEU A 355 -2.36 -7.17 -6.76
N ASN A 356 -2.09 -7.33 -8.06
CA ASN A 356 -3.14 -7.50 -9.07
C ASN A 356 -4.18 -6.37 -9.05
N PHE A 357 -3.73 -5.12 -8.85
CA PHE A 357 -4.57 -3.93 -8.99
C PHE A 357 -4.72 -3.60 -10.48
N ASP A 358 -5.96 -3.44 -10.95
CA ASP A 358 -6.32 -3.19 -12.35
C ASP A 358 -7.23 -1.95 -12.46
N ALA A 359 -6.62 -0.80 -12.75
CA ALA A 359 -7.34 0.45 -12.98
C ALA A 359 -7.73 0.62 -14.46
N ARG A 360 -8.96 0.22 -14.80
CA ARG A 360 -9.55 0.33 -16.16
C ARG A 360 -10.23 1.67 -16.43
N THR A 361 -9.99 2.63 -15.56
CA THR A 361 -10.38 4.02 -15.69
C THR A 361 -9.31 4.88 -15.01
N ARG A 362 -9.40 6.19 -15.15
CA ARG A 362 -8.42 7.13 -14.57
C ARG A 362 -8.98 7.80 -13.34
N PHE A 363 -8.19 7.81 -12.28
CA PHE A 363 -8.42 8.64 -11.12
C PHE A 363 -7.49 9.87 -11.17
N ILE A 364 -7.79 10.89 -10.37
CA ILE A 364 -6.86 12.03 -10.21
C ILE A 364 -5.52 11.53 -9.66
N HIS A 365 -5.58 10.59 -8.72
CA HIS A 365 -4.48 9.85 -8.13
C HIS A 365 -4.78 8.35 -8.25
N ASP A 366 -4.07 7.63 -9.12
CA ASP A 366 -4.41 6.21 -9.36
C ASP A 366 -3.94 5.32 -8.21
N ILE A 367 -2.69 5.51 -7.77
CA ILE A 367 -2.12 4.81 -6.62
C ILE A 367 -1.49 5.86 -5.69
N THR A 368 -2.06 6.02 -4.50
CA THR A 368 -1.64 7.04 -3.53
C THR A 368 -0.89 6.43 -2.36
N LEU A 369 0.27 7.01 -2.05
CA LEU A 369 1.02 6.82 -0.81
C LEU A 369 1.09 8.13 -0.04
N SER A 370 0.78 8.10 1.27
CA SER A 370 0.86 9.29 2.11
C SER A 370 1.08 8.96 3.59
N GLY A 371 1.40 9.98 4.38
CA GLY A 371 1.39 9.89 5.84
C GLY A 371 2.57 9.13 6.46
N PHE A 372 3.80 9.46 6.04
CA PHE A 372 5.05 8.88 6.53
C PHE A 372 5.13 7.35 6.39
N CYS A 373 4.38 6.81 5.42
CA CYS A 373 4.27 5.38 5.18
C CYS A 373 5.56 4.81 4.58
N SER A 374 5.87 3.55 4.91
CA SER A 374 7.10 2.89 4.45
C SER A 374 6.99 1.38 4.40
N GLY A 375 7.82 0.75 3.57
CA GLY A 375 7.83 -0.69 3.36
C GLY A 375 6.64 -1.22 2.56
N ASN A 376 5.72 -0.36 2.09
CA ASN A 376 4.58 -0.81 1.31
C ASN A 376 5.03 -1.24 -0.09
N VAL A 377 4.37 -2.26 -0.63
CA VAL A 377 4.66 -2.85 -1.93
C VAL A 377 3.41 -2.77 -2.81
N ILE A 378 3.59 -2.28 -4.03
CA ILE A 378 2.62 -2.35 -5.12
C ILE A 378 3.26 -3.21 -6.20
N ALA A 379 2.68 -4.38 -6.46
CA ALA A 379 3.25 -5.40 -7.31
C ALA A 379 2.24 -5.96 -8.31
N HIS A 380 2.72 -6.44 -9.46
CA HIS A 380 1.90 -7.11 -10.49
C HIS A 380 0.61 -6.34 -10.83
N SER A 381 0.72 -5.03 -11.01
CA SER A 381 -0.44 -4.14 -11.14
C SER A 381 -0.39 -3.35 -12.44
N ARG A 382 -1.57 -2.94 -12.92
CA ARG A 382 -1.71 -2.23 -14.18
C ARG A 382 -2.76 -1.13 -14.12
N GLY A 383 -2.66 -0.19 -15.06
CA GLY A 383 -3.73 0.76 -15.31
C GLY A 383 -3.61 1.45 -16.66
N MET A 384 -4.62 2.22 -17.03
CA MET A 384 -4.67 2.87 -18.35
C MET A 384 -3.58 3.93 -18.55
N ASP A 385 -3.23 4.68 -17.49
CA ASP A 385 -2.23 5.77 -17.49
C ASP A 385 -1.91 6.14 -16.05
N LEU A 386 -1.25 5.22 -15.34
CA LEU A 386 -1.08 5.29 -13.89
C LEU A 386 -0.33 6.56 -13.47
N SER A 387 -0.81 7.15 -12.38
CA SER A 387 -0.06 8.08 -11.53
C SER A 387 0.33 7.40 -10.23
N LEU A 388 1.64 7.41 -9.92
CA LEU A 388 2.20 6.91 -8.66
C LEU A 388 2.30 8.06 -7.66
N ASP A 389 1.13 8.50 -7.19
CA ASP A 389 0.96 9.66 -6.33
C ASP A 389 1.62 9.45 -4.97
N HIS A 390 2.71 10.16 -4.72
CA HIS A 390 3.28 10.27 -3.39
C HIS A 390 2.84 11.62 -2.81
N HIS A 391 1.82 11.57 -1.96
CA HIS A 391 1.04 12.73 -1.53
C HIS A 391 1.72 13.56 -0.43
N ARG A 392 3.05 13.68 -0.51
CA ARG A 392 3.96 14.32 0.46
C ARG A 392 3.88 13.66 1.84
N TYR A 393 4.42 14.29 2.88
CA TYR A 393 4.63 13.69 4.20
C TYR A 393 5.60 12.50 4.17
N ALA A 394 6.72 12.64 3.46
CA ALA A 394 7.82 11.68 3.41
C ALA A 394 7.46 10.19 3.29
N PRO A 395 6.60 9.75 2.36
CA PRO A 395 6.47 8.33 2.03
C PRO A 395 7.82 7.84 1.50
N HIS A 396 8.49 6.97 2.24
CA HIS A 396 9.88 6.56 1.99
C HIS A 396 9.98 5.04 1.99
N GLU A 397 10.98 4.49 1.30
CA GLU A 397 11.16 3.03 1.17
C GLU A 397 9.86 2.29 0.83
N ASN A 398 9.10 2.76 -0.15
CA ASN A 398 8.00 2.01 -0.74
C ASN A 398 8.43 1.45 -2.11
N LEU A 399 7.88 0.32 -2.50
CA LEU A 399 8.24 -0.41 -3.72
C LEU A 399 7.08 -0.42 -4.71
N PHE A 400 7.38 -0.07 -5.95
CA PHE A 400 6.56 -0.29 -7.13
C PHE A 400 7.31 -1.27 -8.02
N THR A 401 6.80 -2.49 -8.18
CA THR A 401 7.51 -3.55 -8.90
C THR A 401 6.61 -4.30 -9.88
N ASP A 402 7.14 -4.65 -11.05
CA ASP A 402 6.39 -5.36 -12.09
C ASP A 402 5.05 -4.68 -12.41
N LEU A 403 5.14 -3.45 -12.92
CA LEU A 403 3.98 -2.63 -13.24
C LEU A 403 3.81 -2.42 -14.74
N ASP A 404 2.56 -2.37 -15.17
CA ASP A 404 2.18 -1.81 -16.46
C ASP A 404 1.48 -0.45 -16.24
N ALA A 405 2.21 0.63 -16.49
CA ALA A 405 1.71 1.99 -16.32
C ALA A 405 0.72 2.43 -17.43
N GLY A 406 0.45 1.57 -18.42
CA GLY A 406 -0.37 1.91 -19.56
C GLY A 406 0.32 2.95 -20.44
N ILE A 407 -0.33 4.09 -20.68
CA ILE A 407 0.26 5.15 -21.50
C ILE A 407 1.57 5.69 -20.91
N GLY A 408 1.67 5.80 -19.58
CA GLY A 408 2.85 6.29 -18.87
C GLY A 408 3.06 7.80 -18.92
N ALA A 409 2.05 8.59 -19.33
CA ALA A 409 2.16 10.04 -19.45
C ALA A 409 2.08 10.77 -18.09
N ARG A 410 1.59 10.08 -17.05
CA ARG A 410 1.30 10.66 -15.73
C ARG A 410 2.03 10.02 -14.58
N LEU A 411 3.02 9.17 -14.83
CA LEU A 411 3.64 8.32 -13.80
C LEU A 411 4.09 9.11 -12.56
N TRP A 412 4.67 10.29 -12.78
CA TRP A 412 5.19 11.17 -11.71
C TRP A 412 4.21 12.25 -11.25
N LYS A 413 2.96 12.27 -11.74
CA LYS A 413 1.94 13.24 -11.33
C LYS A 413 1.53 12.94 -9.89
N CYS A 414 1.77 13.90 -9.00
CA CYS A 414 1.44 13.80 -7.59
C CYS A 414 0.61 15.00 -7.12
N GLY A 415 -0.12 14.83 -6.02
CA GLY A 415 -0.79 15.89 -5.27
C GLY A 415 -0.11 16.19 -3.93
N GLY A 416 -0.85 16.81 -3.03
CA GLY A 416 -0.41 17.15 -1.67
C GLY A 416 -0.17 18.65 -1.47
N GLY A 417 -0.43 19.12 -0.25
CA GLY A 417 -0.34 20.54 0.12
C GLY A 417 1.07 21.13 0.08
N ALA A 418 1.17 22.46 0.01
CA ALA A 418 2.45 23.15 -0.01
C ALA A 418 3.24 22.95 1.30
N ALA A 419 4.58 22.99 1.20
CA ALA A 419 5.50 22.93 2.35
C ALA A 419 5.37 21.68 3.23
N LEU A 420 5.04 20.53 2.63
CA LEU A 420 4.94 19.22 3.30
C LEU A 420 6.05 18.25 2.84
N GLY A 421 7.16 18.80 2.36
CA GLY A 421 8.27 18.08 1.74
C GLY A 421 8.01 17.72 0.27
N LYS A 422 9.02 17.15 -0.39
CA LYS A 422 8.91 16.52 -1.73
C LYS A 422 7.91 15.36 -1.71
N HIS A 423 7.51 14.90 -2.89
CA HIS A 423 6.51 13.85 -3.01
C HIS A 423 6.99 12.52 -2.40
N CYS A 424 8.12 11.99 -2.86
CA CYS A 424 8.75 10.75 -2.40
C CYS A 424 9.94 11.03 -1.48
N GLY A 425 10.05 10.26 -0.40
CA GLY A 425 11.21 10.21 0.49
C GLY A 425 12.34 9.35 -0.05
N THR A 426 13.35 9.15 0.79
CA THR A 426 14.55 8.36 0.47
C THR A 426 14.22 6.92 0.10
N ARG A 427 15.01 6.35 -0.81
CA ARG A 427 14.99 4.92 -1.19
C ARG A 427 13.62 4.39 -1.64
N GLY A 428 12.70 5.27 -2.04
CA GLY A 428 11.56 4.89 -2.87
C GLY A 428 12.07 4.15 -4.10
N THR A 429 11.51 2.98 -4.38
CA THR A 429 12.05 2.03 -5.36
C THR A 429 11.02 1.75 -6.45
N PHE A 430 11.42 1.99 -7.69
CA PHE A 430 10.65 1.80 -8.90
C PHE A 430 11.36 0.76 -9.77
N TRP A 431 10.74 -0.38 -9.98
CA TRP A 431 11.38 -1.60 -10.47
C TRP A 431 10.56 -2.28 -11.55
N SER A 432 11.13 -2.55 -12.72
CA SER A 432 10.41 -3.22 -13.83
C SER A 432 9.06 -2.55 -14.15
N ILE A 433 9.09 -1.29 -14.62
CA ILE A 433 7.89 -0.53 -14.98
C ILE A 433 7.81 -0.39 -16.50
N ARG A 434 6.79 -1.02 -17.08
CA ARG A 434 6.44 -0.92 -18.49
C ARG A 434 5.51 0.26 -18.72
N ALA A 435 5.61 0.86 -19.90
CA ALA A 435 4.71 1.90 -20.38
C ALA A 435 4.71 1.91 -21.92
N ALA A 436 3.68 2.48 -22.54
CA ALA A 436 3.66 2.70 -23.99
C ALA A 436 4.57 3.87 -24.40
N THR A 437 4.75 4.85 -23.50
CA THR A 437 5.63 6.01 -23.73
C THR A 437 6.91 5.86 -22.92
N PRO A 438 8.10 6.18 -23.49
CA PRO A 438 9.34 6.20 -22.74
C PRO A 438 9.26 7.13 -21.53
N LEU A 439 9.54 6.56 -20.36
CA LEU A 439 9.63 7.23 -19.07
C LEU A 439 10.99 7.91 -18.92
N SER A 440 10.99 9.05 -18.24
CA SER A 440 12.20 9.74 -17.82
C SER A 440 12.35 9.65 -16.30
N TYR A 441 13.57 9.87 -15.81
CA TYR A 441 13.84 10.13 -14.40
C TYR A 441 12.90 11.23 -13.89
N PRO A 442 12.32 11.09 -12.68
CA PRO A 442 11.33 12.03 -12.17
C PRO A 442 11.92 13.45 -11.99
N PRO A 443 11.08 14.50 -12.07
CA PRO A 443 11.51 15.87 -11.80
C PRO A 443 12.10 16.05 -10.39
N ALA A 444 12.97 17.05 -10.19
CA ALA A 444 13.65 17.29 -8.92
C ALA A 444 12.70 17.50 -7.71
N ALA A 445 11.48 17.98 -7.96
CA ALA A 445 10.46 18.15 -6.92
C ALA A 445 9.81 16.83 -6.47
N PHE A 446 9.99 15.75 -7.23
CA PHE A 446 9.41 14.45 -6.90
C PHE A 446 10.08 13.83 -5.68
N GLY A 447 11.40 13.72 -5.63
CA GLY A 447 12.08 13.09 -4.50
C GLY A 447 13.60 13.29 -4.53
N PRO A 448 14.32 12.81 -3.51
CA PRO A 448 15.76 12.95 -3.40
C PRO A 448 16.51 12.05 -4.39
N PRO A 449 17.78 12.31 -4.71
CA PRO A 449 18.58 11.46 -5.59
C PRO A 449 18.77 10.02 -5.07
N THR A 450 18.53 9.79 -3.77
CA THR A 450 18.66 8.47 -3.12
C THR A 450 17.52 7.49 -3.42
N MET A 451 16.60 7.81 -4.34
CA MET A 451 15.61 6.88 -4.90
C MET A 451 16.25 5.83 -5.81
N ASN A 452 15.62 4.67 -5.96
CA ASN A 452 16.11 3.59 -6.83
C ASN A 452 15.18 3.45 -8.03
N LEU A 453 15.68 3.66 -9.25
CA LEU A 453 14.93 3.44 -10.48
C LEU A 453 15.68 2.40 -11.32
N VAL A 454 15.05 1.25 -11.53
CA VAL A 454 15.67 0.10 -12.19
C VAL A 454 14.66 -0.52 -13.14
N GLY A 455 15.01 -0.64 -14.42
CA GLY A 455 14.14 -1.33 -15.35
C GLY A 455 12.89 -0.53 -15.72
N LEU A 456 13.04 0.72 -16.18
CA LEU A 456 11.91 1.52 -16.69
C LEU A 456 11.94 1.48 -18.21
N GLU A 457 10.76 1.45 -18.85
CA GLU A 457 10.68 1.69 -20.29
C GLU A 457 11.22 3.09 -20.59
N THR A 458 12.41 3.20 -21.17
CA THR A 458 13.12 4.48 -21.26
C THR A 458 14.04 4.56 -22.48
N LYS A 459 14.39 5.80 -22.86
CA LYS A 459 15.46 6.11 -23.82
C LYS A 459 16.69 6.71 -23.14
N GLN A 460 16.63 6.98 -21.84
CA GLN A 460 17.76 7.54 -21.11
C GLN A 460 18.83 6.46 -20.87
N ALA A 461 20.10 6.86 -20.83
CA ALA A 461 21.18 5.98 -20.47
C ALA A 461 21.21 5.71 -18.96
N THR A 462 21.84 4.60 -18.57
CA THR A 462 22.14 4.30 -17.17
C THR A 462 22.97 5.41 -16.54
N GLU A 463 22.59 5.83 -15.33
CA GLU A 463 23.32 6.79 -14.50
C GLU A 463 23.20 6.35 -13.04
N THR A 464 24.30 5.85 -12.48
CA THR A 464 24.32 5.29 -11.13
C THR A 464 25.44 5.89 -10.29
N SER A 465 25.08 6.51 -9.18
CA SER A 465 25.98 6.99 -8.14
C SER A 465 25.57 6.39 -6.79
N PRO A 466 26.49 5.79 -6.01
CA PRO A 466 26.17 5.16 -4.73
C PRO A 466 25.38 6.08 -3.77
N ASP A 467 25.82 7.33 -3.63
CA ASP A 467 25.22 8.34 -2.74
C ASP A 467 24.32 9.35 -3.49
N GLY A 468 24.19 9.19 -4.80
CA GLY A 468 23.43 10.07 -5.68
C GLY A 468 22.35 9.34 -6.46
N LYS A 469 22.02 9.90 -7.63
CA LYS A 469 21.03 9.37 -8.56
C LYS A 469 21.33 7.92 -8.91
N TRP A 470 20.29 7.08 -8.91
CA TRP A 470 20.37 5.70 -9.37
C TRP A 470 19.28 5.39 -10.38
N PHE A 471 19.72 5.22 -11.62
CA PHE A 471 18.88 4.93 -12.76
C PHE A 471 19.56 3.86 -13.60
N GLU A 472 19.08 2.62 -13.51
CA GLU A 472 19.53 1.51 -14.36
C GLU A 472 18.57 1.36 -15.54
N ALA A 473 19.06 1.74 -16.72
CA ALA A 473 18.32 1.67 -17.99
C ALA A 473 18.35 0.25 -18.57
N ILE A 474 17.80 -0.70 -17.82
CA ILE A 474 17.55 -2.07 -18.26
C ILE A 474 16.14 -2.10 -18.85
N LYS A 475 15.87 -2.87 -19.91
CA LYS A 475 14.48 -2.99 -20.38
C LYS A 475 13.64 -3.73 -19.34
N PRO A 476 12.43 -3.27 -18.98
CA PRO A 476 11.61 -3.93 -17.97
C PRO A 476 11.34 -5.41 -18.26
N THR A 477 11.21 -5.78 -19.54
CA THR A 477 10.99 -7.16 -20.01
C THR A 477 12.24 -8.03 -19.99
N GLU A 478 13.43 -7.44 -20.03
CA GLU A 478 14.74 -8.13 -20.00
C GLU A 478 15.29 -8.21 -18.56
N LEU A 479 14.80 -7.38 -17.63
CA LEU A 479 15.20 -7.35 -16.22
C LEU A 479 14.76 -8.61 -15.46
N GLN A 480 15.71 -9.24 -14.76
CA GLN A 480 15.46 -10.30 -13.79
C GLN A 480 16.02 -9.94 -12.41
N PRO A 481 15.27 -10.16 -11.32
CA PRO A 481 13.84 -10.53 -11.29
C PRO A 481 12.95 -9.36 -11.76
N GLN A 482 11.79 -9.65 -12.35
CA GLN A 482 10.78 -8.61 -12.65
C GLN A 482 10.05 -8.13 -11.39
N ASN A 483 9.72 -9.05 -10.48
CA ASN A 483 9.14 -8.72 -9.18
C ASN A 483 10.21 -8.80 -8.08
N LEU A 484 10.70 -7.64 -7.65
CA LEU A 484 11.71 -7.55 -6.61
C LEU A 484 11.21 -8.06 -5.25
N HIS A 485 9.97 -7.74 -4.87
CA HIS A 485 9.39 -8.19 -3.60
C HIS A 485 9.36 -9.72 -3.52
N GLU A 486 8.93 -10.37 -4.59
CA GLU A 486 8.87 -11.82 -4.64
C GLU A 486 10.27 -12.44 -4.53
N ALA A 487 11.26 -11.90 -5.26
CA ALA A 487 12.64 -12.36 -5.16
C ALA A 487 13.23 -12.18 -3.75
N GLN A 488 12.95 -11.04 -3.10
CA GLN A 488 13.36 -10.79 -1.72
C GLN A 488 12.67 -11.74 -0.74
N LEU A 489 11.37 -12.00 -0.91
CA LEU A 489 10.63 -12.96 -0.09
C LEU A 489 11.17 -14.37 -0.23
N ARG A 490 11.46 -14.84 -1.45
CA ARG A 490 12.11 -16.14 -1.69
C ARG A 490 13.47 -16.22 -1.01
N ARG A 491 14.30 -15.18 -1.12
CA ARG A 491 15.60 -15.13 -0.44
C ARG A 491 15.46 -15.19 1.09
N ARG A 492 14.54 -14.44 1.68
CA ARG A 492 14.35 -14.40 3.15
C ARG A 492 13.79 -15.72 3.70
N THR A 493 12.82 -16.31 3.01
CA THR A 493 12.10 -17.50 3.51
C THR A 493 12.72 -18.82 3.06
N GLY A 494 13.65 -18.79 2.09
CA GLY A 494 14.17 -19.99 1.43
C GLY A 494 13.14 -20.71 0.57
N ALA A 495 11.96 -20.14 0.36
CA ALA A 495 10.89 -20.76 -0.41
C ALA A 495 11.18 -20.68 -1.92
N LEU A 496 11.29 -21.85 -2.56
CA LEU A 496 11.12 -22.00 -4.00
C LEU A 496 9.61 -22.12 -4.24
N ARG A 497 8.91 -21.01 -4.45
CA ARG A 497 7.55 -21.06 -5.00
C ARG A 497 7.58 -20.98 -6.51
#